data_AF-A0A838PGG9-F1
#
_entry.id   AF-A0A838PGG9-F1
#
_cell.length_a   1.000
_cell.length_b   1.000
_cell.length_c   1.000
_cell.angle_alpha   90.00
_cell.angle_beta   90.00
_cell.angle_gamma   90.00
#
_symmetry.space_group_name_H-M   'P 1'
#
loop_
_entity.id
_entity.type
_entity.pdbx_description
1 polymer ?
#
loop_
_entity_poly.entity_id
_entity_poly.type
_entity_poly.pdbx_seq_one_letter_code
_entity_poly.pdbx_strand_id
1 'polypeptide(L)' 'MRVWVDLTNSPHVLVMRPLIDAMLEDGHEVEVTARDFAQTLELCERLGVAHTAVGHHRGGRLASKGLG' A
#
# COMPACT_ATOMS: atom_id res chain seq x y z
N MET A 1 -12.72 16.44 -1.85
CA MET A 1 -12.51 15.85 -3.21
C MET A 1 -12.50 14.33 -3.09
N ARG A 2 -12.51 13.58 -4.20
CA ARG A 2 -12.29 12.13 -4.19
C ARG A 2 -10.86 11.84 -4.62
N VAL A 3 -10.07 11.21 -3.75
CA VAL A 3 -8.64 10.93 -3.95
C VAL A 3 -8.40 9.42 -3.83
N TRP A 4 -7.64 8.87 -4.77
CA TRP A 4 -7.19 7.48 -4.72
C TRP A 4 -5.67 7.44 -4.57
N VAL A 5 -5.20 6.65 -3.61
CA VAL A 5 -3.77 6.46 -3.29
C VAL A 5 -3.41 4.99 -3.44
N ASP A 6 -2.50 4.66 -4.37
CA ASP A 6 -1.98 3.29 -4.57
C ASP A 6 -0.58 3.14 -3.95
N LEU A 7 -0.48 2.34 -2.88
CA LEU A 7 0.76 2.05 -2.17
C LEU A 7 1.40 0.77 -2.75
N THR A 8 2.46 0.95 -3.54
CA THR A 8 3.11 -0.16 -4.25
C THR A 8 4.38 -0.70 -3.58
N ASN A 9 4.90 -0.03 -2.55
CA ASN A 9 6.07 -0.46 -1.78
C ASN A 9 6.08 0.11 -0.35
N SER A 10 7.01 -0.36 0.47
CA SER A 10 7.12 0.00 1.88
C SER A 10 7.36 1.51 2.13
N PRO A 11 8.26 2.21 1.40
CA PRO A 11 8.45 3.66 1.57
C PRO A 11 7.20 4.51 1.33
N HIS A 12 6.33 4.11 0.40
CA HIS A 12 5.10 4.88 0.13
C HIS A 12 4.22 5.00 1.36
N VAL A 13 4.14 3.97 2.21
CA VAL A 13 3.33 4.02 3.44
C VAL A 13 3.80 5.15 4.37
N LEU A 14 5.13 5.29 4.54
CA LEU A 14 5.72 6.29 5.42
C LEU A 14 5.53 7.72 4.89
N VAL A 15 5.73 7.89 3.58
CA VAL A 15 5.62 9.20 2.94
C VAL A 15 4.17 9.62 2.83
N MET A 16 3.26 8.73 2.43
CA MET A 16 1.87 9.07 2.12
C MET A 16 1.00 9.23 3.36
N ARG A 17 1.31 8.56 4.48
CA ARG A 17 0.51 8.65 5.71
C ARG A 17 0.15 10.09 6.12
N PRO A 18 1.11 11.01 6.33
CA PRO A 18 0.76 12.38 6.73
C PRO A 18 -0.08 13.12 5.68
N LEU A 19 0.07 12.80 4.39
CA LEU A 19 -0.76 13.40 3.33
C LEU A 19 -2.18 12.83 3.35
N ILE A 20 -2.34 11.53 3.57
CA ILE A 20 -3.65 10.87 3.71
C ILE A 20 -4.40 11.47 4.91
N ASP A 21 -3.73 11.60 6.06
CA ASP A 21 -4.31 12.18 7.27
C ASP A 21 -4.77 13.62 7.01
N ALA A 22 -3.92 14.46 6.41
CA ALA A 22 -4.28 15.83 6.06
C ALA A 22 -5.47 15.92 5.10
N MET A 23 -5.54 15.06 4.07
CA MET A 23 -6.67 15.03 3.14
C MET A 23 -7.97 14.63 3.83
N LEU A 24 -7.92 13.68 4.75
CA LEU A 24 -9.08 13.26 5.54
C LEU A 24 -9.55 14.37 6.48
N GLU A 25 -8.63 15.07 7.14
CA GLU A 25 -8.90 16.24 8.00
C GLU A 25 -9.53 17.39 7.21
N ASP A 26 -9.10 17.60 5.96
CA ASP A 26 -9.70 18.57 5.02
C ASP A 26 -11.05 18.10 4.43
N GLY A 27 -11.60 16.98 4.92
CA GLY A 27 -12.91 16.46 4.53
C GLY A 27 -12.95 15.84 3.13
N HIS A 28 -11.82 15.35 2.63
CA HIS A 28 -11.77 14.61 1.37
C HIS A 28 -12.12 13.13 1.57
N GLU A 29 -12.74 12.53 0.56
CA GLU A 29 -12.90 11.08 0.48
C GLU A 29 -11.60 10.47 -0.06
N VAL A 30 -10.90 9.69 0.76
CA VAL A 30 -9.65 9.05 0.38
C VAL A 30 -9.82 7.53 0.38
N GLU A 31 -9.55 6.91 -0.77
CA GLU A 31 -9.46 5.46 -0.90
C GLU A 31 -8.00 5.06 -1.07
N VAL A 32 -7.53 4.11 -0.27
CA VAL A 32 -6.16 3.62 -0.32
C VAL A 32 -6.16 2.16 -0.77
N THR A 33 -5.37 1.84 -1.79
CA THR A 33 -5.03 0.46 -2.14
C THR A 33 -3.58 0.19 -1.76
N ALA A 34 -3.26 -1.03 -1.34
CA ALA A 34 -1.91 -1.40 -0.95
C ALA A 34 -1.53 -2.77 -1.52
N ARG A 35 -0.34 -2.86 -2.11
CA ARG A 35 0.16 -4.12 -2.68
C ARG A 35 0.64 -5.06 -1.58
N ASP A 36 0.40 -6.36 -1.75
CA ASP A 36 1.07 -7.41 -0.99
C ASP A 36 2.51 -7.58 -1.51
N PHE A 37 3.37 -6.63 -1.15
CA PHE A 37 4.76 -6.57 -1.56
C PHE A 37 5.64 -6.12 -0.40
N ALA A 38 6.72 -6.85 -0.16
CA ALA A 38 7.67 -6.59 0.92
C ALA A 38 6.98 -6.46 2.29
N GLN A 39 6.92 -5.25 2.87
CA GLN A 39 6.26 -5.00 4.17
C GLN A 39 5.12 -3.98 4.05
N THR A 40 4.58 -3.77 2.85
CA THR A 40 3.62 -2.70 2.60
C THR A 40 2.35 -2.86 3.43
N LEU A 41 1.76 -4.07 3.48
CA LEU A 41 0.54 -4.32 4.25
C LEU A 41 0.80 -4.22 5.76
N GLU A 42 1.87 -4.83 6.24
CA GLU A 42 2.24 -4.80 7.66
C GLU A 42 2.55 -3.38 8.14
N LEU A 43 3.14 -2.54 7.29
CA LEU A 43 3.34 -1.12 7.61
C LEU A 43 2.02 -0.35 7.64
N CYS A 44 1.10 -0.63 6.72
CA CYS A 44 -0.22 -0.01 6.73
C CYS A 44 -0.97 -0.37 8.01
N GLU A 45 -1.00 -1.65 8.39
CA GLU A 45 -1.61 -2.13 9.64
C GLU A 45 -0.94 -1.50 10.88
N ARG A 46 0.40 -1.56 10.94
CA ARG A 46 1.15 -1.06 12.11
C ARG A 46 0.96 0.43 12.34
N LEU A 47 0.84 1.21 11.26
CA LEU A 47 0.65 2.65 11.38
C LEU A 47 -0.84 3.00 11.50
N GLY A 48 -1.77 2.15 11.05
CA GLY A 48 -3.20 2.45 11.02
C GLY A 48 -3.65 3.16 9.73
N VAL A 49 -3.02 2.86 8.59
CA VAL A 49 -3.51 3.26 7.27
C VAL A 49 -4.61 2.28 6.84
N ALA A 50 -5.86 2.74 6.85
CA ALA A 50 -6.96 1.97 6.27
C ALA A 50 -6.71 1.76 4.78
N HIS A 51 -6.78 0.52 4.30
CA HIS A 51 -6.45 0.19 2.91
C HIS A 51 -7.18 -1.06 2.42
N THR A 52 -7.31 -1.17 1.11
CA THR A 52 -7.70 -2.39 0.40
C THR A 52 -6.46 -3.09 -0.13
N ALA A 53 -6.18 -4.30 0.35
CA ALA A 53 -5.06 -5.11 -0.15
C ALA A 53 -5.31 -5.54 -1.61
N VAL A 54 -4.29 -5.41 -2.46
CA VAL A 54 -4.37 -5.71 -3.91
C VAL A 54 -3.16 -6.52 -4.38
N GLY A 55 -3.40 -7.50 -5.25
CA GLY A 55 -2.34 -8.28 -5.89
C GLY A 55 -1.65 -9.25 -4.93
N HIS A 56 -2.26 -10.42 -4.72
CA HIS A 56 -1.66 -11.54 -3.99
C HIS A 56 -0.47 -12.09 -4.79
N HIS A 57 0.76 -11.69 -4.45
CA HIS A 57 1.94 -12.27 -5.08
C HIS A 57 2.26 -13.58 -4.36
N ARG A 58 1.78 -14.71 -4.90
CA ARG A 58 2.45 -16.00 -4.63
C ARG A 58 3.90 -15.81 -5.06
N GLY A 59 4.79 -15.62 -4.09
CA GLY A 59 6.21 -15.45 -4.31
C GLY A 59 6.68 -16.40 -5.40
N GLY A 60 7.28 -15.84 -6.45
CA GLY A 60 7.80 -16.64 -7.56
C GLY A 60 8.61 -17.79 -6.98
N ARG A 61 8.11 -19.02 -7.18
CA ARG A 61 8.83 -20.23 -6.78
C ARG A 61 10.27 -20.04 -7.28
N LEU A 62 11.26 -20.20 -6.40
CA LEU A 62 12.69 -20.13 -6.76
C LEU A 62 13.03 -20.92 -8.05
N ALA A 63 12.23 -21.94 -8.39
CA ALA A 63 12.29 -22.70 -9.63
C ALA A 63 12.10 -21.89 -10.93
N SER A 64 11.47 -20.71 -10.92
CA SER A 64 11.25 -19.91 -12.14
C SER A 64 12.41 -18.96 -12.49
N LYS A 65 13.50 -18.95 -11.69
CA LYS A 65 14.70 -18.14 -11.96
C LYS A 65 15.87 -18.91 -12.59
N GLY A 66 15.69 -20.18 -12.95
CA GLY A 66 16.76 -21.04 -13.48
C GLY A 66 16.59 -21.54 -14.92
N LEU A 67 15.60 -21.05 -15.66
CA LEU A 67 15.32 -21.45 -17.06
C LEU A 67 15.27 -20.22 -17.99
N GLY A 68 16.20 -19.29 -17.80
CA GLY A 68 16.45 -18.15 -18.69
C GLY A 68 17.93 -18.08 -19.04
#